data_AF-A0A1V4AF51-F1
#
_entry.id   AF-A0A1V4AF51-F1
#
_cell.length_a   1.000
_cell.length_b   1.000
_cell.length_c   1.000
_cell.angle_alpha   90.00
_cell.angle_beta   90.00
_cell.angle_gamma   90.00
#
_symmetry.space_group_name_H-M   'P 1'
#
loop_
_entity.id
_entity.type
_entity.pdbx_description
1 polymer ?
#
loop_
_entity_poly.entity_id
_entity_poly.type
_entity_poly.pdbx_seq_one_letter_code
_entity_poly.pdbx_strand_id
1 'polypeptide(L)'
;MAEVLLFHHAERTGSGTLVERGEAAAQGLPPGLVHAGFSPGVLPAQKLAQTRPGAKGALLLEACVPVTEFGEAWPRTVPVRIHGMDADEFSVGEGDIVAARALVESAPDAELFLCPGDRHLFTDRSLPGYDASAAKQLMERVLDFLRTVDGDTGASAGAGA
;
A
#
# COMPACT_ATOMS: atom_id res chain seq x y z
N MET A 1 -21.21 8.22 -0.33
CA MET A 1 -21.14 9.39 -1.25
C MET A 1 -19.71 9.84 -1.52
N ALA A 2 -18.86 10.03 -0.50
CA ALA A 2 -17.47 10.47 -0.70
C ALA A 2 -16.59 9.43 -1.43
N GLU A 3 -16.68 8.13 -1.10
CA GLU A 3 -16.02 7.05 -1.87
C GLU A 3 -16.37 7.11 -3.36
N VAL A 4 -17.68 7.16 -3.67
CA VAL A 4 -18.18 7.24 -5.05
C VAL A 4 -17.65 8.48 -5.78
N LEU A 5 -17.51 9.63 -5.10
CA LEU A 5 -16.92 10.83 -5.69
C LEU A 5 -15.41 10.70 -5.92
N LEU A 6 -14.68 10.02 -5.03
CA LEU A 6 -13.26 9.73 -5.21
C LEU A 6 -13.02 8.82 -6.41
N PHE A 7 -13.78 7.72 -6.51
CA PHE A 7 -13.72 6.83 -7.68
C PHE A 7 -14.03 7.59 -8.96
N HIS A 8 -15.12 8.37 -8.98
CA HIS A 8 -15.46 9.17 -10.14
C HIS A 8 -14.38 10.21 -10.49
N HIS A 9 -13.71 10.78 -9.50
CA HIS A 9 -12.56 11.66 -9.72
C HIS A 9 -11.37 10.91 -10.30
N ALA A 10 -11.04 9.73 -9.78
CA ALA A 10 -9.95 8.89 -10.27
C ALA A 10 -10.19 8.44 -11.71
N GLU A 11 -11.40 7.95 -12.02
CA GLU A 11 -11.82 7.57 -13.38
C GLU A 11 -11.72 8.75 -14.35
N ARG A 12 -12.24 9.92 -13.97
CA ARG A 12 -12.16 11.13 -14.81
C ARG A 12 -10.74 11.64 -15.00
N THR A 13 -9.88 11.48 -14.00
CA THR A 13 -8.48 11.90 -14.05
C THR A 13 -7.66 10.93 -14.89
N GLY A 14 -7.99 9.64 -14.83
CA GLY A 14 -7.29 8.55 -15.49
C GLY A 14 -6.08 8.07 -14.71
N SER A 15 -5.87 6.75 -14.70
CA SER A 15 -4.78 6.08 -13.98
C SER A 15 -3.39 6.62 -14.39
N GLY A 16 -3.17 6.84 -15.69
CA GLY A 16 -1.90 7.41 -16.19
C GLY A 16 -1.61 8.79 -15.59
N THR A 17 -2.60 9.67 -15.54
CA THR A 17 -2.44 11.01 -14.93
C THR A 17 -2.15 10.92 -13.43
N LEU A 18 -2.76 9.98 -12.71
CA LEU A 18 -2.49 9.76 -11.28
C LEU A 18 -1.04 9.32 -11.05
N VAL A 19 -0.56 8.39 -11.88
CA VAL A 19 0.83 7.92 -11.86
C VAL A 19 1.78 9.07 -12.16
N GLU A 20 1.59 9.81 -13.26
CA GLU A 20 2.42 10.95 -13.65
C GLU A 20 2.51 12.01 -12.54
N ARG A 21 1.38 12.35 -11.91
CA ARG A 21 1.34 13.33 -10.81
C ARG A 21 2.09 12.83 -9.59
N GLY A 22 1.95 11.56 -9.23
CA GLY A 22 2.67 10.97 -8.11
C GLY A 22 4.17 10.89 -8.37
N GLU A 23 4.59 10.53 -9.57
CA GLU A 23 5.99 10.56 -9.98
C GLU A 23 6.56 11.98 -9.90
N ALA A 24 5.87 12.97 -10.45
CA ALA A 24 6.27 14.37 -10.39
C ALA A 24 6.41 14.88 -8.94
N ALA A 25 5.45 14.53 -8.06
CA ALA A 25 5.52 14.88 -6.64
C ALA A 25 6.76 14.29 -5.94
N ALA A 26 7.21 13.11 -6.37
CA ALA A 26 8.37 12.45 -5.79
C ALA A 26 9.71 12.94 -6.37
N GLN A 27 9.76 13.61 -7.53
CA GLN A 27 11.03 13.94 -8.23
C GLN A 27 12.02 14.71 -7.36
N GLY A 28 11.56 15.65 -6.54
CA GLY A 28 12.43 16.48 -5.69
C GLY A 28 12.81 15.86 -4.33
N LEU A 29 12.28 14.68 -4.01
CA LEU A 29 12.52 14.04 -2.71
C LEU A 29 13.82 13.23 -2.70
N PRO A 30 14.50 13.09 -1.55
CA PRO A 30 15.70 12.24 -1.45
C PRO A 30 15.40 10.76 -1.77
N PRO A 31 16.42 9.94 -2.07
CA PRO A 31 16.27 8.49 -2.09
C PRO A 31 16.00 7.95 -0.68
N GLY A 32 15.72 6.65 -0.57
CA GLY A 32 15.54 6.01 0.73
C GLY A 32 14.14 6.15 1.31
N LEU A 33 13.13 6.32 0.47
CA LEU A 33 11.74 6.54 0.88
C LEU A 33 10.93 5.25 0.92
N VAL A 34 9.97 5.20 1.82
CA VAL A 34 8.84 4.27 1.76
C VAL A 34 7.70 4.93 0.99
N HIS A 35 7.15 4.22 0.00
CA HIS A 35 6.03 4.71 -0.80
C HIS A 35 4.73 4.11 -0.28
N ALA A 36 3.82 4.97 0.20
CA ALA A 36 2.53 4.57 0.70
C ALA A 36 1.42 5.13 -0.18
N GLY A 37 0.44 4.30 -0.52
CA GLY A 37 -0.72 4.68 -1.32
C GLY A 37 -2.00 4.10 -0.73
N PHE A 38 -3.07 4.88 -0.77
CA PHE A 38 -4.42 4.45 -0.38
C PHE A 38 -5.30 4.42 -1.62
N SER A 39 -5.99 3.30 -1.86
CA SER A 39 -6.96 3.16 -2.95
C SER A 39 -6.35 3.63 -4.29
N PRO A 40 -6.83 4.64 -5.08
CA PRO A 40 -6.18 4.98 -6.35
C PRO A 40 -4.76 5.55 -6.18
N GLY A 41 -4.40 5.98 -4.96
CA GLY A 41 -3.03 6.39 -4.62
C GLY A 41 -2.03 5.24 -4.61
N VAL A 42 -2.49 3.98 -4.63
CA VAL A 42 -1.63 2.80 -4.79
C VAL A 42 -0.94 2.80 -6.15
N LEU A 43 -1.57 3.30 -7.21
CA LEU A 43 -0.98 3.35 -8.55
C LEU A 43 0.39 4.06 -8.57
N PRO A 44 0.50 5.35 -8.17
CA PRO A 44 1.81 6.00 -8.11
C PRO A 44 2.73 5.42 -7.04
N ALA A 45 2.21 4.96 -5.89
CA ALA A 45 3.04 4.38 -4.83
C ALA A 45 3.74 3.09 -5.30
N GLN A 46 2.99 2.21 -5.97
CA GLN A 46 3.51 0.95 -6.52
C GLN A 46 4.46 1.21 -7.68
N LYS A 47 4.14 2.14 -8.58
CA LYS A 47 5.07 2.60 -9.64
C LYS A 47 6.40 3.01 -9.05
N LEU A 48 6.38 3.94 -8.09
CA LEU A 48 7.59 4.48 -7.46
C LEU A 48 8.38 3.40 -6.73
N ALA A 49 7.72 2.52 -5.97
CA ALA A 49 8.38 1.41 -5.29
C ALA A 49 9.07 0.43 -6.26
N GLN A 50 8.46 0.17 -7.43
CA GLN A 50 9.01 -0.74 -8.43
C GLN A 50 10.16 -0.13 -9.24
N THR A 51 10.11 1.16 -9.54
CA THR A 51 11.00 1.75 -10.55
C THR A 51 11.95 2.82 -10.02
N ARG A 52 11.70 3.42 -8.84
CA ARG A 52 12.58 4.47 -8.30
C ARG A 52 13.79 3.84 -7.58
N PRO A 53 15.03 4.15 -8.01
CA PRO A 53 16.21 3.67 -7.30
C PRO A 53 16.23 4.12 -5.83
N GLY A 54 16.58 3.18 -4.94
CA GLY A 54 16.67 3.46 -3.51
C GLY A 54 15.32 3.51 -2.79
N ALA A 55 14.23 3.01 -3.38
CA ALA A 55 13.01 2.72 -2.63
C ALA A 55 13.34 1.79 -1.46
N LYS A 56 12.84 2.13 -0.27
CA LYS A 56 13.08 1.41 0.98
C LYS A 56 11.97 0.43 1.34
N GLY A 57 10.78 0.63 0.77
CA GLY A 57 9.63 -0.25 0.99
C GLY A 57 8.35 0.33 0.41
N ALA A 58 7.28 -0.46 0.45
CA ALA A 58 5.96 -0.06 -0.02
C ALA A 58 4.84 -0.44 0.96
N LEU A 59 3.85 0.46 1.08
CA LEU A 59 2.60 0.25 1.80
C LEU A 59 1.45 0.42 0.80
N LEU A 60 0.84 -0.69 0.38
CA LEU A 60 -0.27 -0.69 -0.57
C LEU A 60 -1.56 -0.89 0.22
N LEU A 61 -2.31 0.18 0.41
CA LEU A 61 -3.44 0.22 1.34
C LEU A 61 -4.73 0.28 0.55
N GLU A 62 -5.55 -0.74 0.70
CA GLU A 62 -6.89 -0.84 0.15
C GLU A 62 -6.91 -0.83 -1.39
N ALA A 63 -5.80 -1.24 -2.03
CA ALA A 63 -5.71 -1.56 -3.45
C ALA A 63 -4.37 -2.26 -3.75
N CYS A 64 -4.28 -2.96 -4.88
CA CYS A 64 -3.03 -3.51 -5.41
C CYS A 64 -3.19 -3.79 -6.90
N VAL A 65 -2.22 -3.39 -7.73
CA VAL A 65 -2.24 -3.72 -9.17
C VAL A 65 -1.21 -4.79 -9.52
N PRO A 66 -1.36 -5.51 -10.65
CA PRO A 66 -0.36 -6.48 -11.08
C PRO A 66 1.03 -5.84 -11.20
N VAL A 67 2.06 -6.55 -10.76
CA VAL A 67 3.46 -6.09 -10.86
C VAL A 67 3.83 -5.69 -12.30
N THR A 68 3.31 -6.44 -13.26
CA THR A 68 3.49 -6.25 -14.71
C THR A 68 3.00 -4.89 -15.22
N GLU A 69 2.17 -4.17 -14.47
CA GLU A 69 1.75 -2.81 -14.80
C GLU A 69 2.95 -1.85 -14.84
N PHE A 70 3.94 -2.05 -13.97
CA PHE A 70 5.06 -1.12 -13.81
C PHE A 70 6.46 -1.72 -14.00
N GLY A 71 6.56 -3.04 -14.19
CA GLY A 71 7.81 -3.71 -14.49
C GLY A 71 7.67 -5.23 -14.58
N GLU A 72 8.71 -5.92 -15.03
CA GLU A 72 8.66 -7.38 -15.23
C GLU A 72 8.62 -8.17 -13.91
N ALA A 73 9.16 -7.62 -12.83
CA ALA A 73 9.21 -8.24 -11.51
C ALA A 73 9.25 -7.21 -10.39
N TRP A 74 8.85 -7.63 -9.18
CA TRP A 74 9.00 -6.81 -7.98
C TRP A 74 10.48 -6.73 -7.59
N PRO A 75 11.01 -5.56 -7.20
CA PRO A 75 12.41 -5.45 -6.77
C PRO A 75 12.70 -6.30 -5.54
N ARG A 76 13.71 -7.18 -5.62
CA ARG A 76 14.05 -8.14 -4.55
C ARG A 76 14.39 -7.51 -3.20
N THR A 77 14.84 -6.26 -3.19
CA THR A 77 15.30 -5.56 -1.98
C THR A 77 14.26 -4.60 -1.41
N VAL A 78 13.07 -4.51 -2.02
CA VAL A 78 12.02 -3.58 -1.60
C VAL A 78 10.93 -4.37 -0.91
N PRO A 79 10.86 -4.35 0.43
CA PRO A 79 9.79 -5.04 1.14
C PRO A 79 8.45 -4.33 0.92
N VAL A 80 7.35 -5.09 0.92
CA VAL A 80 6.00 -4.55 0.69
C VAL A 80 4.99 -5.13 1.66
N ARG A 81 4.08 -4.29 2.15
CA ARG A 81 2.90 -4.71 2.92
C ARG A 81 1.64 -4.26 2.20
N ILE A 82 0.74 -5.19 1.96
CA ILE A 82 -0.56 -4.93 1.36
C ILE A 82 -1.63 -5.08 2.45
N HIS A 83 -2.56 -4.14 2.51
CA HIS A 83 -3.65 -4.15 3.48
C HIS A 83 -4.99 -3.99 2.78
N GLY A 84 -6.02 -4.67 3.25
CA GLY A 84 -7.38 -4.51 2.74
C GLY A 84 -8.40 -5.25 3.59
N MET A 85 -9.66 -5.20 3.18
CA MET A 85 -10.70 -6.10 3.69
C MET A 85 -10.93 -7.26 2.72
N ASP A 86 -11.31 -8.43 3.25
CA ASP A 86 -11.39 -9.68 2.49
C ASP A 86 -12.60 -9.79 1.55
N ALA A 87 -13.65 -9.01 1.80
CA ALA A 87 -14.87 -8.94 0.98
C ALA A 87 -15.12 -7.53 0.42
N ASP A 88 -14.11 -6.66 0.38
CA ASP A 88 -14.20 -5.35 -0.27
C ASP A 88 -14.57 -5.52 -1.76
N GLU A 89 -15.76 -5.04 -2.12
CA GLU A 89 -16.33 -5.21 -3.47
C GLU A 89 -15.46 -4.57 -4.56
N PHE A 90 -14.72 -3.50 -4.26
CA PHE A 90 -13.80 -2.89 -5.22
C PHE A 90 -12.57 -3.79 -5.41
N SER A 91 -12.00 -4.28 -4.31
CA SER A 91 -10.84 -5.17 -4.37
C SER A 91 -11.14 -6.54 -4.99
N VAL A 92 -12.35 -7.08 -4.78
CA VAL A 92 -12.79 -8.36 -5.34
C VAL A 92 -13.25 -8.21 -6.80
N GLY A 93 -13.96 -7.13 -7.11
CA GLY A 93 -14.49 -6.85 -8.44
C GLY A 93 -13.44 -6.40 -9.46
N GLU A 94 -12.39 -5.71 -9.01
CA GLU A 94 -11.33 -5.17 -9.89
C GLU A 94 -10.08 -6.07 -9.97
N GLY A 95 -9.99 -7.10 -9.10
CA GLY A 95 -8.93 -8.11 -9.15
C GLY A 95 -7.73 -7.81 -8.25
N ASP A 96 -7.81 -6.78 -7.40
CA ASP A 96 -6.73 -6.35 -6.52
C ASP A 96 -6.27 -7.44 -5.56
N ILE A 97 -7.19 -8.24 -5.00
CA ILE A 97 -6.82 -9.36 -4.12
C ILE A 97 -6.01 -10.42 -4.89
N VAL A 98 -6.33 -10.64 -6.17
CA VAL A 98 -5.57 -11.57 -7.02
C VAL A 98 -4.17 -11.02 -7.27
N ALA A 99 -4.06 -9.73 -7.60
CA ALA A 99 -2.77 -9.06 -7.79
C ALA A 99 -1.92 -9.07 -6.51
N ALA A 100 -2.52 -8.78 -5.36
CA ALA A 100 -1.87 -8.79 -4.06
C ALA A 100 -1.31 -10.17 -3.69
N ARG A 101 -2.09 -11.24 -3.92
CA ARG A 101 -1.65 -12.61 -3.69
C ARG A 101 -0.49 -12.98 -4.62
N ALA A 102 -0.60 -12.67 -5.91
CA ALA A 102 0.47 -12.90 -6.88
C ALA A 102 1.76 -12.14 -6.52
N LEU A 103 1.63 -10.90 -6.03
CA LEU A 103 2.77 -10.14 -5.53
C LEU A 103 3.43 -10.83 -4.33
N VAL A 104 2.65 -11.25 -3.32
CA VAL A 104 3.16 -12.00 -2.16
C VAL A 104 3.87 -13.28 -2.56
N GLU A 105 3.36 -14.01 -3.55
CA GLU A 105 3.99 -15.24 -4.04
C GLU A 105 5.31 -14.98 -4.79
N SER A 106 5.43 -13.82 -5.45
CA SER A 106 6.58 -13.50 -6.31
C SER A 106 7.72 -12.76 -5.61
N ALA A 107 7.44 -12.04 -4.53
CA ALA A 107 8.39 -11.17 -3.84
C ALA A 107 8.91 -11.80 -2.53
N PRO A 108 10.21 -11.69 -2.22
CA PRO A 108 10.80 -12.38 -1.06
C PRO A 108 10.38 -11.80 0.30
N ASP A 109 9.99 -10.53 0.34
CA ASP A 109 9.56 -9.82 1.57
C ASP A 109 8.25 -9.07 1.30
N ALA A 110 7.19 -9.84 1.10
CA ALA A 110 5.86 -9.34 0.84
C ALA A 110 4.85 -10.01 1.78
N GLU A 111 3.99 -9.21 2.41
CA GLU A 111 2.92 -9.72 3.27
C GLU A 111 1.58 -9.06 2.90
N LEU A 112 0.51 -9.85 2.94
CA LEU A 112 -0.86 -9.40 2.74
C LEU A 112 -1.65 -9.56 4.04
N PHE A 113 -2.20 -8.46 4.54
CA PHE A 113 -3.06 -8.42 5.72
C PHE A 113 -4.50 -8.11 5.31
N LEU A 114 -5.38 -9.08 5.53
CA LEU A 114 -6.81 -8.93 5.30
C LEU A 114 -7.57 -8.87 6.63
N CYS A 115 -8.40 -7.85 6.78
CA CYS A 115 -9.38 -7.78 7.85
C CYS A 115 -10.73 -8.33 7.36
N PRO A 116 -11.50 -9.04 8.21
CA PRO A 116 -12.87 -9.39 7.85
C PRO A 116 -13.70 -8.14 7.59
N GLY A 117 -14.35 -8.04 6.42
CA GLY A 117 -15.25 -6.93 6.11
C GLY A 117 -15.44 -6.68 4.61
N ASP A 118 -16.40 -5.82 4.29
CA ASP A 118 -16.81 -5.47 2.91
C ASP A 118 -16.53 -4.00 2.55
N ARG A 119 -15.85 -3.26 3.43
CA ARG A 119 -15.67 -1.81 3.28
C ARG A 119 -14.36 -1.47 2.61
N HIS A 120 -14.46 -0.55 1.66
CA HIS A 120 -13.35 0.19 1.10
C HIS A 120 -13.14 1.50 1.87
N LEU A 121 -11.90 1.99 1.91
CA LEU A 121 -11.47 3.14 2.72
C LEU A 121 -11.83 3.01 4.21
N PHE A 122 -11.73 1.80 4.77
CA PHE A 122 -12.05 1.54 6.17
C PHE A 122 -11.13 2.29 7.15
N THR A 123 -10.02 2.84 6.66
CA THR A 123 -9.07 3.64 7.44
C THR A 123 -9.46 5.11 7.59
N ASP A 124 -10.37 5.62 6.76
CA ASP A 124 -10.74 7.04 6.74
C ASP A 124 -11.89 7.33 7.72
N ARG A 125 -11.55 7.92 8.86
CA ARG A 125 -12.49 8.30 9.93
C ARG A 125 -13.60 9.28 9.50
N SER A 126 -13.47 9.91 8.34
CA SER A 126 -14.49 10.82 7.80
C SER A 126 -15.58 10.10 7.02
N LEU A 127 -15.39 8.82 6.71
CA LEU A 127 -16.29 8.02 5.91
C LEU A 127 -17.19 7.10 6.76
N PRO A 128 -18.41 6.79 6.29
CA PRO A 128 -19.27 5.80 6.93
C PRO A 128 -18.65 4.39 7.00
N GLY A 129 -17.72 4.07 6.09
CA GLY A 129 -17.02 2.78 6.04
C GLY A 129 -15.91 2.63 7.09
N TYR A 130 -15.63 3.66 7.90
CA TYR A 130 -14.57 3.63 8.90
C TYR A 130 -14.75 2.49 9.91
N ASP A 131 -13.72 1.65 10.03
CA ASP A 131 -13.61 0.65 11.08
C ASP A 131 -12.42 0.99 12.00
N ALA A 132 -12.73 1.46 13.21
CA ALA A 132 -11.71 1.90 14.16
C ALA A 132 -10.76 0.77 14.60
N SER A 133 -11.23 -0.47 14.67
CA SER A 133 -10.43 -1.61 15.11
C SER A 133 -9.46 -2.03 14.00
N ALA A 134 -9.96 -2.16 12.77
CA ALA A 134 -9.14 -2.50 11.62
C ALA A 134 -8.13 -1.38 11.32
N ALA A 135 -8.54 -0.11 11.38
CA ALA A 135 -7.65 1.03 11.18
C ALA A 135 -6.53 1.08 12.23
N LYS A 136 -6.83 0.76 13.50
CA LYS A 136 -5.82 0.67 14.55
C LYS A 136 -4.80 -0.45 14.27
N GLN A 137 -5.27 -1.64 13.92
CA GLN A 137 -4.39 -2.77 13.59
C GLN A 137 -3.49 -2.47 12.37
N LEU A 138 -4.04 -1.82 11.34
CA LEU A 138 -3.27 -1.37 10.20
C LEU A 138 -2.17 -0.39 10.62
N MET A 139 -2.50 0.60 11.45
CA MET A 139 -1.53 1.59 11.93
C MET A 139 -0.40 0.95 12.73
N GLU A 140 -0.70 -0.01 13.62
CA GLU A 140 0.31 -0.75 14.38
C GLU A 140 1.31 -1.46 13.45
N ARG A 141 0.80 -2.19 12.45
CA ARG A 141 1.61 -2.88 11.44
C ARG A 141 2.43 -1.93 10.57
N VAL A 142 1.86 -0.79 10.18
CA VAL A 142 2.59 0.26 9.43
C VAL A 142 3.77 0.78 10.24
N LEU A 143 3.58 1.07 11.53
CA LEU A 143 4.66 1.56 12.39
C LEU A 143 5.73 0.49 12.65
N ASP A 144 5.34 -0.78 12.81
CA ASP A 144 6.27 -1.92 12.91
C ASP A 144 7.11 -2.06 11.64
N PHE A 145 6.46 -1.96 10.47
CA PHE A 145 7.12 -2.02 9.17
C PHE A 145 8.13 -0.89 8.99
N LEU A 146 7.74 0.36 9.30
CA LEU A 146 8.62 1.52 9.17
C LEU A 146 9.86 1.40 10.07
N ARG A 147 9.69 0.95 11.33
CA ARG A 147 10.83 0.67 12.23
C ARG A 147 11.78 -0.37 11.65
N THR A 148 11.24 -1.44 11.07
CA THR A 148 12.03 -2.51 10.46
C THR A 148 12.84 -1.99 9.26
N VAL A 149 12.21 -1.20 8.38
CA VAL A 149 12.82 -0.62 7.19
C VAL A 149 13.87 0.46 7.51
N ASP A 150 13.71 1.16 8.63
CA ASP A 150 14.71 2.09 9.13
C ASP A 150 15.92 1.40 9.80
N GLY A 151 15.84 0.09 10.04
CA GLY A 151 16.88 -0.68 10.72
C GLY A 151 16.80 -0.59 12.24
N ASP A 152 15.71 -0.05 12.77
CA ASP A 152 15.42 0.07 14.20
C ASP A 152 14.75 -1.22 14.69
N THR A 153 15.43 -2.36 14.50
CA THR A 153 15.14 -3.58 15.25
C THR A 153 15.47 -3.29 16.70
N GLY A 154 14.46 -2.87 17.47
CA GLY A 154 14.60 -2.59 18.89
C GLY A 154 15.39 -3.70 19.56
N ALA A 155 16.64 -3.40 19.91
CA ALA A 155 17.36 -4.18 20.89
C ALA A 155 16.51 -4.09 22.16
N SER A 156 15.79 -5.16 22.48
CA SER A 156 15.30 -5.34 23.83
C SER A 156 16.55 -5.31 24.70
N ALA A 157 16.77 -4.18 25.38
CA ALA A 157 17.73 -4.08 26.45
C ALA A 157 17.47 -5.25 27.37
N GLY A 158 18.50 -6.08 27.57
CA GLY A 158 18.42 -7.25 28.42
C GLY A 158 17.81 -6.87 29.75
N ALA A 159 16.83 -7.67 30.18
CA ALA A 159 16.49 -7.77 31.58
C ALA A 159 17.74 -8.33 32.29
N GLY A 160 18.58 -7.41 32.77
CA GLY A 160 19.50 -7.68 33.85
C GLY A 160 18.75 -7.60 35.16
N ALA A 161 18.54 -8.75 35.79
CA ALA A 161 18.58 -9.01 37.23
C ALA A 161 18.50 -10.53 37.45
#